data_AF-A0A1F9IIX5-F1
#
_entry.id   AF-A0A1F9IIX5-F1
#
_cell.length_a   1.000
_cell.length_b   1.000
_cell.length_c   1.000
_cell.angle_alpha   90.00
_cell.angle_beta   90.00
_cell.angle_gamma   90.00
#
_symmetry.space_group_name_H-M   'P 1'
#
loop_
_entity.id
_entity.type
_entity.pdbx_description
1 polymer ?
#
loop_
_entity_poly.entity_id
_entity_poly.type
_entity_poly.pdbx_seq_one_letter_code
_entity_poly.pdbx_strand_id
1 'polypeptide(L)'
;MGEDSPNIQYLGEKFPGRILASHAFRGDETIVIPREGLQEIFSFLKEDPRLDLSFLTDITAVDYLGKKEPRFEVVYHLYSLRAKHRLRVKVPVPEEDPVVDSLVPLWKGANWLEREVWDMFGIRFSGHPDLRRVLLYEEFQGHPLRKDYPVNQCQPLVPERELQGTFVDQRSSNKLLQLQQKFAPKR
;
A
#
# COMPACT_ATOMS: atom_id res chain seq x y z
N MET A 1 -14.28 3.12 -27.51
CA MET A 1 -15.31 3.89 -26.77
C MET A 1 -15.99 2.89 -25.87
N GLY A 2 -15.76 3.00 -24.56
CA GLY A 2 -16.09 1.94 -23.60
C GLY A 2 -17.60 1.73 -23.50
N GLU A 3 -18.00 0.47 -23.37
CA GLU A 3 -19.37 0.12 -23.00
C GLU A 3 -19.70 0.84 -21.69
N ASP A 4 -20.73 1.67 -21.70
CA ASP A 4 -21.17 2.37 -20.49
C ASP A 4 -21.71 1.33 -19.51
N SER A 5 -20.91 0.98 -18.50
CA SER A 5 -21.36 0.11 -17.43
C SER A 5 -22.54 0.76 -16.68
N PRO A 6 -23.60 0.00 -16.37
CA PRO A 6 -24.74 0.51 -15.62
C PRO A 6 -24.36 0.98 -14.21
N ASN A 7 -23.29 0.43 -13.61
CA ASN A 7 -22.80 0.85 -12.30
C ASN A 7 -22.05 2.18 -12.38
N ILE A 8 -21.26 2.39 -13.44
CA ILE A 8 -20.53 3.65 -13.66
C ILE A 8 -21.53 4.79 -13.91
N GLN A 9 -22.57 4.57 -14.71
CA GLN A 9 -23.64 5.54 -14.91
C GLN A 9 -24.34 5.90 -13.60
N TYR A 10 -24.72 4.88 -12.81
CA TYR A 10 -25.36 5.08 -11.50
C TYR A 10 -24.48 5.90 -10.54
N LEU A 11 -23.18 5.64 -10.50
CA LEU A 11 -22.24 6.40 -9.69
C LEU A 11 -22.10 7.84 -10.18
N GLY A 12 -22.13 8.07 -11.49
CA GLY A 12 -22.10 9.41 -12.08
C GLY A 12 -23.32 10.26 -11.71
N GLU A 13 -24.50 9.65 -11.64
CA GLU A 13 -25.73 10.30 -11.18
C GLU A 13 -25.70 10.64 -9.69
N LYS A 14 -25.13 9.75 -8.87
CA LYS A 14 -25.07 9.93 -7.41
C LYS A 14 -24.00 10.91 -6.94
N PHE A 15 -22.86 10.96 -7.64
CA PHE A 15 -21.74 11.83 -7.28
C PHE A 15 -21.35 12.75 -8.44
N PRO A 16 -22.22 13.71 -8.80
CA PRO A 16 -21.94 14.63 -9.89
C PRO A 16 -20.68 15.46 -9.58
N GLY A 17 -19.74 15.48 -10.52
CA GLY A 17 -18.49 16.25 -10.39
C GLY A 17 -17.40 15.62 -9.50
N ARG A 18 -17.66 14.45 -8.89
CA ARG A 18 -16.62 13.71 -8.13
C ARG A 18 -15.99 12.57 -8.94
N ILE A 19 -16.60 12.14 -10.05
CA ILE A 19 -15.96 11.17 -10.94
C ILE A 19 -15.12 11.94 -11.96
N LEU A 20 -13.80 11.88 -11.82
CA LEU A 20 -12.85 12.56 -12.69
C LEU A 20 -12.71 11.84 -14.04
N ALA A 21 -12.70 10.51 -14.00
CA ALA A 21 -12.66 9.66 -15.17
C ALA A 21 -13.28 8.31 -14.85
N SER A 22 -13.80 7.64 -15.88
CA SER A 22 -14.31 6.28 -15.79
C SER A 22 -13.82 5.46 -16.96
N HIS A 23 -13.67 4.15 -16.73
CA HIS A 23 -13.24 3.22 -17.74
C HIS A 23 -13.85 1.85 -17.45
N ALA A 24 -14.38 1.20 -18.47
CA ALA A 24 -14.82 -0.19 -18.41
C ALA A 24 -14.13 -0.97 -19.52
N PHE A 25 -13.48 -2.07 -19.14
CA PHE A 25 -12.85 -2.96 -20.11
C PHE A 25 -12.95 -4.41 -19.64
N ARG A 26 -13.56 -5.28 -20.44
CA ARG A 26 -13.69 -6.73 -20.17
C ARG A 26 -14.25 -7.03 -18.76
N GLY A 27 -15.25 -6.25 -18.33
CA GLY A 27 -15.86 -6.39 -17.00
C GLY A 27 -14.96 -5.94 -15.84
N ASP A 28 -13.88 -5.21 -16.11
CA ASP A 28 -13.17 -4.39 -15.12
C ASP A 28 -13.71 -2.96 -15.17
N GLU A 29 -14.58 -2.63 -14.22
CA GLU A 29 -15.05 -1.26 -14.00
C GLU A 29 -14.03 -0.50 -13.17
N THR A 30 -13.64 0.66 -13.66
CA THR A 30 -12.70 1.55 -12.99
C THR A 30 -13.26 2.96 -12.95
N ILE A 31 -13.25 3.56 -11.76
CA ILE A 31 -13.54 4.97 -11.56
C ILE A 31 -12.32 5.67 -10.99
N VAL A 32 -12.13 6.93 -11.36
CA VAL A 32 -11.12 7.82 -10.81
C VAL A 32 -11.87 8.90 -10.03
N ILE A 33 -11.55 9.05 -8.76
CA ILE A 33 -12.19 10.02 -7.87
C ILE A 33 -11.12 10.93 -7.24
N PRO A 34 -11.46 12.16 -6.83
CA PRO A 34 -10.56 13.01 -6.07
C PRO A 34 -10.34 12.42 -4.67
N ARG A 35 -9.26 12.83 -4.00
CA ARG A 35 -8.97 12.40 -2.63
C ARG A 35 -9.92 13.01 -1.60
N GLU A 36 -10.57 14.13 -1.94
CA GLU A 36 -11.52 14.81 -1.07
C GLU A 36 -12.85 14.04 -0.97
N GLY A 37 -13.34 13.81 0.26
CA GLY A 37 -14.61 13.11 0.49
C GLY A 37 -14.51 11.59 0.29
N LEU A 38 -13.31 11.02 0.39
CA LEU A 38 -13.06 9.61 0.14
C LEU A 38 -13.86 8.70 1.08
N GLN A 39 -13.92 9.00 2.38
CA GLN A 39 -14.72 8.19 3.32
C GLN A 39 -16.22 8.16 2.99
N GLU A 40 -16.79 9.28 2.54
CA GLU A 40 -18.20 9.38 2.15
C GLU A 40 -18.49 8.49 0.94
N ILE A 41 -17.67 8.59 -0.11
CA ILE A 41 -17.81 7.79 -1.33
C ILE A 41 -17.67 6.31 -1.00
N PHE A 42 -16.62 5.92 -0.26
CA PHE A 42 -16.39 4.52 0.07
C PHE A 42 -17.44 3.93 1.03
N SER A 43 -18.00 4.72 1.97
CA SER A 43 -19.14 4.30 2.79
C SER A 43 -20.36 4.02 1.91
N PHE A 44 -20.66 4.90 0.94
CA PHE A 44 -21.73 4.66 -0.03
C PHE A 44 -21.49 3.40 -0.87
N LEU A 45 -20.28 3.21 -1.41
CA LEU A 45 -19.93 2.02 -2.21
C LEU A 45 -20.18 0.72 -1.43
N LYS A 46 -19.93 0.75 -0.12
CA LYS A 46 -20.10 -0.39 0.77
C LYS A 46 -21.57 -0.62 1.15
N GLU A 47 -22.32 0.44 1.45
CA GLU A 47 -23.66 0.38 2.03
C GLU A 47 -24.79 0.33 0.99
N ASP A 48 -24.57 0.86 -0.21
CA ASP A 48 -25.57 0.89 -1.26
C ASP A 48 -25.97 -0.55 -1.68
N PRO A 49 -27.25 -0.94 -1.57
CA PRO A 49 -27.69 -2.32 -1.83
C PRO A 49 -27.49 -2.81 -3.27
N ARG A 50 -27.34 -1.88 -4.23
CA ARG A 50 -27.10 -2.21 -5.64
C ARG A 50 -25.63 -2.51 -5.87
N LEU A 51 -24.72 -1.80 -5.22
CA LEU A 51 -23.28 -2.01 -5.34
C LEU A 51 -22.76 -3.08 -4.39
N ASP A 52 -23.16 -3.05 -3.11
CA ASP A 52 -22.79 -4.01 -2.05
C ASP A 52 -21.30 -4.40 -2.12
N LEU A 53 -20.40 -3.41 -2.19
CA LEU A 53 -18.96 -3.62 -2.28
C LEU A 53 -18.38 -3.89 -0.89
N SER A 54 -18.90 -4.93 -0.24
CA SER A 54 -18.59 -5.30 1.13
C SER A 54 -17.18 -5.87 1.30
N PHE A 55 -16.56 -6.39 0.24
CA PHE A 55 -15.23 -7.01 0.31
C PHE A 55 -14.14 -6.12 -0.30
N LEU A 56 -13.28 -5.56 0.55
CA LEU A 56 -12.04 -4.92 0.14
C LEU A 56 -11.01 -6.02 -0.18
N THR A 57 -10.65 -6.14 -1.45
CA THR A 57 -9.73 -7.16 -1.93
C THR A 57 -8.28 -6.73 -1.74
N ASP A 58 -7.96 -5.49 -2.12
CA ASP A 58 -6.57 -5.01 -2.13
C ASP A 58 -6.51 -3.47 -2.15
N ILE A 59 -5.42 -2.91 -1.63
CA ILE A 59 -5.07 -1.50 -1.72
C ILE A 59 -3.61 -1.44 -2.14
N THR A 60 -3.36 -0.82 -3.29
CA THR A 60 -2.00 -0.64 -3.82
C THR A 60 -1.80 0.81 -4.23
N ALA A 61 -0.56 1.17 -4.58
CA ALA A 61 -0.27 2.44 -5.21
C ALA A 61 0.57 2.25 -6.46
N VAL A 62 0.47 3.21 -7.37
CA VAL A 62 1.24 3.28 -8.61
C VAL A 62 1.96 4.61 -8.65
N ASP A 63 3.26 4.55 -8.95
CA ASP A 63 4.11 5.72 -9.17
C ASP A 63 4.26 5.97 -10.68
N TYR A 64 3.74 7.11 -11.13
CA TYR A 64 3.79 7.58 -12.53
C TYR A 64 4.84 8.66 -12.76
N LEU A 65 5.95 8.66 -12.01
CA LEU A 65 7.07 9.58 -12.22
C LEU A 65 7.37 9.83 -13.71
N GLY A 66 7.25 11.09 -14.14
CA GLY A 66 7.51 11.54 -15.52
C GLY A 66 6.46 11.15 -16.57
N LYS A 67 5.31 10.59 -16.18
CA LYS A 67 4.24 10.15 -17.12
C LYS A 67 2.88 10.81 -16.88
N LYS A 68 2.54 11.13 -15.63
CA LYS A 68 1.23 11.66 -15.24
C LYS A 68 1.39 12.54 -13.99
N GLU A 69 0.63 13.63 -13.96
CA GLU A 69 0.40 14.44 -12.76
C GLU A 69 -1.07 14.31 -12.34
N PRO A 70 -1.38 14.07 -11.05
CA PRO A 70 -0.46 13.82 -9.93
C PRO A 70 0.38 12.53 -10.07
N ARG A 71 1.61 12.55 -9.52
CA ARG A 71 2.59 11.43 -9.58
C ARG A 71 2.05 10.10 -9.03
N PHE A 72 1.45 10.10 -7.85
CA PHE A 72 0.98 8.88 -7.19
C PHE A 72 -0.49 8.62 -7.50
N GLU A 73 -0.86 7.35 -7.58
CA GLU A 73 -2.26 6.93 -7.69
C GLU A 73 -2.50 5.75 -6.75
N VAL A 74 -3.33 5.94 -5.73
CA VAL A 74 -3.76 4.86 -4.84
C VAL A 74 -4.91 4.12 -5.50
N VAL A 75 -4.82 2.81 -5.59
CA VAL A 75 -5.77 1.94 -6.27
C VAL A 75 -6.41 1.01 -5.25
N TYR A 76 -7.73 1.08 -5.15
CA TYR A 76 -8.54 0.24 -4.30
C TYR A 76 -9.28 -0.77 -5.16
N HIS A 77 -9.20 -2.04 -4.78
CA HIS A 77 -9.92 -3.14 -5.40
C HIS A 77 -11.05 -3.58 -4.49
N LEU A 78 -12.28 -3.35 -4.94
CA LEU A 78 -13.49 -3.71 -4.23
C LEU A 78 -14.23 -4.82 -4.97
N TYR A 79 -14.88 -5.68 -4.21
CA TYR A 79 -15.67 -6.78 -4.73
C TYR A 79 -16.99 -6.91 -3.98
N SER A 80 -18.06 -7.22 -4.72
CA SER A 80 -19.35 -7.58 -4.13
C SER A 80 -19.50 -9.08 -4.11
N LEU A 81 -19.63 -9.66 -2.91
CA LEU A 81 -19.85 -11.09 -2.75
C LEU A 81 -21.24 -11.51 -3.26
N ARG A 82 -22.24 -10.63 -3.09
CA ARG A 82 -23.63 -10.90 -3.48
C ARG A 82 -23.88 -10.69 -4.97
N ALA A 83 -23.48 -9.53 -5.50
CA ALA A 83 -23.67 -9.18 -6.91
C ALA A 83 -22.60 -9.81 -7.83
N LYS A 84 -21.49 -10.31 -7.26
CA LYS A 84 -20.36 -10.93 -7.97
C LYS A 84 -19.71 -10.03 -9.03
N HIS A 85 -19.67 -8.73 -8.75
CA HIS A 85 -18.95 -7.75 -9.56
C HIS A 85 -17.75 -7.16 -8.82
N ARG A 86 -16.88 -6.51 -9.57
CA ARG A 86 -15.68 -5.84 -9.05
C ARG A 86 -15.69 -4.38 -9.49
N LEU A 87 -15.23 -3.51 -8.60
CA LEU A 87 -15.02 -2.10 -8.89
C LEU A 87 -13.61 -1.73 -8.47
N ARG A 88 -12.89 -1.06 -9.37
CA ARG A 88 -11.58 -0.48 -9.10
C ARG A 88 -11.75 1.02 -8.91
N VAL A 89 -11.32 1.53 -7.77
CA VAL A 89 -11.34 2.97 -7.49
C VAL A 89 -9.91 3.46 -7.48
N LYS A 90 -9.62 4.50 -8.26
CA LYS A 90 -8.31 5.13 -8.30
C LYS A 90 -8.38 6.54 -7.75
N VAL A 91 -7.40 6.89 -6.94
CA VAL A 91 -7.31 8.19 -6.27
C VAL A 91 -5.94 8.79 -6.61
N PRO A 92 -5.88 9.81 -7.47
CA PRO A 92 -4.64 10.54 -7.74
C PRO A 92 -4.19 11.32 -6.49
N VAL A 93 -2.90 11.26 -6.17
CA VAL A 93 -2.30 11.88 -4.99
C VAL A 93 -1.03 12.65 -5.40
N PRO A 94 -0.90 13.93 -5.01
CA PRO A 94 0.30 14.72 -5.31
C PRO A 94 1.51 14.28 -4.49
N GLU A 95 2.71 14.53 -5.02
CA GLU A 95 3.96 14.23 -4.32
C GLU A 95 4.24 15.21 -3.16
N GLU A 96 3.85 16.47 -3.30
CA GLU A 96 4.06 17.52 -2.29
C GLU A 96 3.30 17.22 -0.99
N ASP A 97 2.15 16.57 -1.10
CA ASP A 97 1.27 16.22 0.01
C ASP A 97 0.69 14.80 -0.20
N PRO A 98 1.50 13.75 0.03
CA PRO A 98 1.12 12.37 -0.26
C PRO A 98 0.26 11.80 0.87
N VAL A 99 -0.90 12.41 1.10
CA VAL A 99 -1.83 12.08 2.20
C VAL A 99 -3.21 11.74 1.64
N VAL A 100 -3.80 10.67 2.18
CA VAL A 100 -5.14 10.15 1.84
C VAL A 100 -5.87 9.73 3.11
N ASP A 101 -7.20 9.80 3.15
CA ASP A 101 -7.96 9.30 4.30
C ASP A 101 -7.92 7.78 4.42
N SER A 102 -7.73 7.30 5.65
CA SER A 102 -7.77 5.87 5.99
C SER A 102 -9.19 5.31 5.85
N LEU A 103 -9.27 4.11 5.29
CA LEU A 103 -10.47 3.31 5.14
C LEU A 103 -10.61 2.23 6.22
N VAL A 104 -9.70 2.17 7.18
CA VAL A 104 -9.77 1.23 8.33
C VAL A 104 -11.11 1.26 9.08
N PRO A 105 -11.76 2.43 9.31
CA PRO A 105 -13.08 2.47 9.93
C PRO A 105 -14.16 1.71 9.14
N LEU A 106 -14.02 1.63 7.82
CA LEU A 106 -14.95 0.93 6.92
C LEU A 106 -14.56 -0.54 6.76
N TRP A 107 -13.29 -0.83 6.47
CA TRP A 107 -12.78 -2.21 6.33
C TRP A 107 -11.60 -2.43 7.26
N LYS A 108 -11.76 -3.32 8.24
CA LYS A 108 -10.66 -3.70 9.16
C LYS A 108 -9.45 -4.27 8.42
N GLY A 109 -9.67 -4.92 7.26
CA GLY A 109 -8.60 -5.44 6.40
C GLY A 109 -7.72 -4.37 5.78
N ALA A 110 -8.19 -3.12 5.67
CA ALA A 110 -7.42 -2.02 5.11
C ALA A 110 -6.16 -1.69 5.94
N ASN A 111 -6.12 -2.06 7.23
CA ASN A 111 -5.02 -1.70 8.13
C ASN A 111 -3.65 -2.19 7.59
N TRP A 112 -3.57 -3.45 7.19
CA TRP A 112 -2.33 -4.01 6.68
C TRP A 112 -1.96 -3.45 5.30
N LEU A 113 -2.95 -3.27 4.43
CA LEU A 113 -2.75 -2.81 3.06
C LEU A 113 -2.32 -1.32 3.02
N GLU A 114 -2.93 -0.48 3.85
CA GLU A 114 -2.53 0.93 4.00
C GLU A 114 -1.11 1.06 4.56
N ARG A 115 -0.73 0.20 5.52
CA ARG A 115 0.66 0.14 6.02
C ARG A 115 1.65 -0.29 4.96
N GLU A 116 1.29 -1.26 4.12
CA GLU A 116 2.13 -1.69 3.00
C GLU A 116 2.35 -0.55 2.00
N VAL A 117 1.28 0.16 1.62
CA VAL A 117 1.38 1.32 0.71
C VAL A 117 2.25 2.42 1.32
N TRP A 118 2.12 2.68 2.62
CA TRP A 118 3.00 3.61 3.31
C TRP A 118 4.47 3.15 3.33
N ASP A 119 4.73 1.88 3.62
CA ASP A 119 6.10 1.35 3.71
C ASP A 119 6.80 1.37 2.34
N MET A 120 6.07 0.99 1.28
CA MET A 120 6.60 0.84 -0.08
C MET A 120 6.64 2.14 -0.90
N PHE A 121 5.64 3.02 -0.74
CA PHE A 121 5.47 4.24 -1.53
C PHE A 121 5.50 5.52 -0.69
N GLY A 122 5.45 5.45 0.64
CA GLY A 122 5.51 6.64 1.51
C GLY A 122 4.26 7.50 1.51
N ILE A 123 3.13 6.98 1.02
CA ILE A 123 1.83 7.67 1.08
C ILE A 123 1.25 7.47 2.48
N ARG A 124 0.89 8.57 3.14
CA ARG A 124 0.38 8.57 4.52
C ARG A 124 -1.14 8.48 4.53
N PHE A 125 -1.68 7.78 5.53
CA PHE A 125 -3.12 7.63 5.70
C PHE A 125 -3.62 8.38 6.95
N SER A 126 -4.43 9.41 6.77
CA SER A 126 -5.05 10.19 7.86
C SER A 126 -6.09 9.35 8.60
N GLY A 127 -6.01 9.29 9.93
CA GLY A 127 -6.93 8.51 10.76
C GLY A 127 -6.60 7.02 10.88
N HIS A 128 -5.45 6.56 10.36
CA HIS A 128 -4.99 5.18 10.55
C HIS A 128 -4.56 4.92 12.01
N PRO A 129 -4.96 3.80 12.65
CA PRO A 129 -4.69 3.55 14.07
C PRO A 129 -3.22 3.24 14.42
N ASP A 130 -2.48 2.55 13.54
CA ASP A 130 -1.08 2.16 13.76
C ASP A 130 -0.29 2.17 12.44
N LEU A 131 0.09 3.36 11.96
CA LEU A 131 0.82 3.48 10.69
C LEU A 131 2.33 3.34 10.93
N ARG A 132 2.84 2.11 10.80
CA ARG A 132 4.27 1.76 10.93
C ARG A 132 4.71 0.73 9.89
N ARG A 133 6.03 0.56 9.75
CA ARG A 133 6.66 -0.37 8.79
C ARG A 133 6.12 -1.78 9.00
N VAL A 134 6.01 -2.53 7.91
CA VAL A 134 5.40 -3.87 7.94
C VAL A 134 6.19 -4.87 7.10
N LEU A 135 6.73 -4.46 5.96
CA LEU A 135 7.56 -5.31 5.10
C LEU A 135 9.05 -5.05 5.33
N LEU A 136 9.42 -3.78 5.53
CA LEU A 136 10.82 -3.38 5.71
C LEU A 136 11.23 -3.46 7.17
N TYR A 137 12.52 -3.69 7.40
CA TYR A 137 13.10 -3.60 8.74
C TYR A 137 13.11 -2.13 9.21
N GLU A 138 13.21 -1.92 10.53
CA GLU A 138 12.94 -0.63 11.17
C GLU A 138 13.87 0.48 10.67
N GLU A 139 15.14 0.15 10.45
CA GLU A 139 16.19 1.06 10.01
C GLU A 139 16.25 1.28 8.49
N PHE A 140 15.31 0.72 7.71
CA PHE A 140 15.29 0.91 6.27
C PHE A 140 15.11 2.39 5.91
N GLN A 141 15.91 2.89 4.97
CA GLN A 141 15.84 4.28 4.52
C GLN A 141 15.21 4.38 3.13
N GLY A 142 14.12 5.14 3.05
CA GLY A 142 13.36 5.39 1.82
C GLY A 142 12.17 4.44 1.58
N HIS A 143 11.72 4.41 0.34
CA HIS A 143 10.52 3.73 -0.14
C HIS A 143 10.81 3.02 -1.48
N PRO A 144 11.00 1.69 -1.48
CA PRO A 144 11.66 0.97 -2.57
C PRO A 144 10.83 0.89 -3.86
N LEU A 145 9.51 0.99 -3.80
CA LEU A 145 8.66 0.89 -5.01
C LEU A 145 8.49 2.22 -5.75
N ARG A 146 9.05 3.31 -5.21
CA ARG A 146 9.13 4.58 -5.95
C ARG A 146 10.14 4.49 -7.09
N LYS A 147 9.85 5.13 -8.22
CA LYS A 147 10.67 5.05 -9.45
C LYS A 147 11.95 5.88 -9.40
N ASP A 148 12.06 6.81 -8.46
CA ASP A 148 13.27 7.55 -8.11
C ASP A 148 14.19 6.77 -7.16
N TYR A 149 13.71 5.68 -6.55
CA TYR A 149 14.52 4.89 -5.65
C TYR A 149 15.59 4.08 -6.41
N PRO A 150 16.88 4.21 -6.05
CA PRO A 150 17.97 3.52 -6.73
C PRO A 150 17.92 2.00 -6.50
N VAL A 151 17.77 1.23 -7.59
CA VAL A 151 17.67 -0.24 -7.57
C VAL A 151 18.88 -0.91 -6.91
N ASN A 152 20.07 -0.34 -7.08
CA ASN A 152 21.33 -0.91 -6.59
C ASN A 152 21.78 -0.32 -5.26
N GLN A 153 20.91 0.44 -4.56
CA GLN A 153 21.29 1.00 -3.27
C GLN A 153 21.38 -0.11 -2.22
N CYS A 154 22.61 -0.41 -1.82
CA CYS A 154 22.86 -1.22 -0.65
C CYS A 154 22.40 -0.46 0.59
N GLN A 155 21.50 -1.09 1.34
CA GLN A 155 21.12 -0.60 2.64
C GLN A 155 22.28 -0.73 3.64
N PRO A 156 22.36 0.17 4.64
CA PRO A 156 23.37 0.05 5.68
C PRO A 156 23.23 -1.28 6.42
N LEU A 157 24.36 -1.94 6.68
CA LEU A 157 24.38 -3.15 7.51
C LEU A 157 23.93 -2.76 8.92
N VAL A 158 22.80 -3.30 9.35
CA VAL A 158 22.36 -3.18 10.74
C VAL A 158 23.27 -4.07 11.58
N PRO A 159 23.88 -3.55 12.66
CA PRO A 159 24.69 -4.39 13.55
C PRO A 159 23.83 -5.51 14.14
N GLU A 160 24.42 -6.67 14.36
CA GLU A 160 23.71 -7.77 15.02
C GLU A 160 23.21 -7.32 16.39
N ARG A 161 21.93 -7.54 16.66
CA ARG A 161 21.34 -7.20 17.95
C ARG A 161 21.89 -8.13 19.02
N GLU A 162 22.52 -7.57 20.05
CA GLU A 162 22.93 -8.34 21.23
C GLU A 162 21.68 -8.83 21.99
N LEU A 163 21.40 -10.12 21.89
CA LEU A 163 20.28 -10.76 22.59
C LEU A 163 20.77 -11.39 23.89
N GLN A 164 20.38 -10.81 25.02
CA GLN A 164 20.63 -11.42 26.33
C GLN A 164 19.90 -12.78 26.43
N GLY A 165 20.64 -13.84 26.74
CA GLY A 165 20.09 -15.18 26.93
C GLY A 165 19.91 -16.02 25.66
N THR A 166 20.41 -15.59 24.51
CA THR A 166 20.60 -16.51 23.38
C THR A 166 21.68 -17.52 23.71
N PHE A 167 21.49 -18.76 23.28
CA PHE A 167 22.44 -19.87 23.43
C PHE A 167 23.72 -19.63 22.58
N VAL A 168 24.46 -18.56 22.82
CA VAL A 168 25.91 -18.62 22.67
C VAL A 168 26.38 -19.45 23.86
N ASP A 169 26.19 -20.77 23.76
CA ASP A 169 26.72 -21.73 24.71
C ASP A 169 28.22 -21.40 24.90
N GLN A 170 28.77 -21.58 26.09
CA GLN A 170 30.20 -21.38 26.34
C GLN A 170 31.06 -22.20 25.35
N ARG A 171 30.50 -23.27 24.77
CA ARG A 171 31.09 -24.04 23.65
C ARG A 171 31.30 -23.24 22.36
N SER A 172 30.38 -22.35 21.99
CA SER A 172 30.46 -21.55 20.74
C SER A 172 31.59 -20.53 20.81
N SER A 173 31.74 -19.87 21.96
CA SER A 173 32.82 -18.93 22.23
C SER A 173 34.18 -19.61 22.16
N ASN A 174 34.28 -20.83 22.71
CA ASN A 174 35.49 -21.66 22.60
C ASN A 174 35.82 -22.04 21.15
N LYS A 175 34.81 -22.30 20.30
CA LYS A 175 35.02 -22.64 18.89
C LYS A 175 35.53 -21.45 18.07
N LEU A 176 35.00 -20.25 18.30
CA LEU A 176 35.50 -19.01 17.69
C LEU A 176 36.94 -18.70 18.11
N LEU A 177 37.26 -18.81 19.40
CA LEU A 177 38.63 -18.67 19.92
C LEU A 177 39.59 -19.71 19.31
N GLN A 178 39.17 -20.97 19.19
CA GLN A 178 39.96 -22.02 18.55
C GLN A 178 40.20 -21.77 17.06
N LEU A 179 39.19 -21.26 16.34
CA LEU A 179 39.33 -20.91 14.92
C LEU A 179 40.27 -19.72 14.74
N GLN A 180 40.16 -18.69 15.59
CA GLN A 180 41.08 -17.54 15.56
C GLN A 180 42.53 -17.95 15.84
N GLN A 181 42.76 -18.87 16.78
CA GLN A 181 44.11 -19.39 17.03
C GLN A 181 44.62 -20.28 15.88
N LYS A 182 43.75 -21.06 15.23
CA LYS A 182 44.12 -21.96 14.13
C LYS A 182 44.47 -21.22 12.84
N PHE A 183 43.83 -20.07 12.60
CA PHE A 183 44.03 -19.26 11.40
C PHE A 183 44.84 -17.98 11.65
N ALA A 184 45.39 -17.79 12.85
CA ALA A 184 46.33 -16.71 13.11
C ALA A 184 47.59 -16.89 12.25
N PRO A 185 48.11 -15.82 11.62
CA PRO A 185 49.32 -15.91 10.82
C PRO A 185 50.50 -16.31 11.72
N LYS A 186 51.12 -17.44 11.42
CA LYS A 186 52.37 -17.86 12.09
C LYS A 186 53.45 -16.85 11.72
N ARG A 187 54.03 -16.20 12.72
CA ARG A 187 55.23 -15.38 12.57
C ARG A 187 56.41 -16.21 12.10
#